data_AF-S8DJR3-F1
#
_entry.id   AF-S8DJR3-F1
#
_cell.length_a   1.000
_cell.length_b   1.000
_cell.length_c   1.000
_cell.angle_alpha   90.00
_cell.angle_beta   90.00
_cell.angle_gamma   90.00
#
_symmetry.space_group_name_H-M   'P 1'
#
loop_
_entity.id
_entity.type
_entity.pdbx_description
1 polymer ?
#
loop_
_entity_poly.entity_id
_entity_poly.type
_entity_poly.pdbx_seq_one_letter_code
_entity_poly.pdbx_strand_id
1 'polypeptide(L)'
;PSSNQQPSISSIDDGDGSGDRKPKLKPLHWDKVRASSDREMVWDQLRSGGSTFTLDEEMIQTLFVVNAPKETTAAKWQVLPAPNPNPDSGNRRRRILDPKKSQNIAILLRALHLTADDVCQGLLGGNTGILGAEFLESLLKMAPTEEEERKLKESAGEGDPSDDAGERFLRAVLSIPFAFKRVEILLYISNFDSEAEYLKKSFATLQAACEELRSSRMFLKLLEAVLKTGNRMNVGTDRGDARAFKLDTLLKLVDVKGADGRTTLLHFVVQEIVRSEGGDDGDAKCRKLGLRVVAALSSELSNVKRAAAMDAGALTRDVAGLREGLRRVGEASGWWEEGSEFSGSVGRFATRAEEETAEIEAEESGAMGAVKEITEYFHGNSVLEEAHPFRIFDVVRDFLNVLDRVCEEFGSSLNDRSAVGSTRKFAVTVNPTMLDRV
;
A
#
# COMPACT_ATOMS: atom_id res chain seq x y z
N PRO A 1 -39.20 16.55 41.66
CA PRO A 1 -40.08 17.35 40.77
C PRO A 1 -39.25 18.07 39.70
N SER A 2 -39.79 18.07 38.47
CA SER A 2 -39.23 18.62 37.22
C SER A 2 -38.20 17.69 36.52
N SER A 3 -38.60 16.60 35.87
CA SER A 3 -39.36 16.42 34.60
C SER A 3 -38.51 16.66 33.35
N ASN A 4 -37.95 15.55 32.86
CA ASN A 4 -37.28 15.38 31.57
C ASN A 4 -38.37 15.21 30.50
N GLN A 5 -38.52 16.16 29.57
CA GLN A 5 -39.47 16.07 28.46
C GLN A 5 -38.78 15.41 27.25
N GLN A 6 -39.18 14.19 26.93
CA GLN A 6 -39.10 13.66 25.56
C GLN A 6 -40.24 14.26 24.74
N PRO A 7 -40.00 14.73 23.51
CA PRO A 7 -41.07 14.86 22.54
C PRO A 7 -41.32 13.50 21.87
N SER A 8 -42.55 13.02 22.08
CA SER A 8 -43.21 11.94 21.38
C SER A 8 -43.22 12.14 19.87
N ILE A 9 -42.69 11.15 19.12
CA ILE A 9 -42.86 11.05 17.67
C ILE A 9 -44.19 10.36 17.42
N SER A 10 -45.10 11.10 16.81
CA SER A 10 -46.40 10.67 16.33
C SER A 10 -46.28 9.52 15.33
N SER A 11 -46.97 8.43 15.63
CA SER A 11 -47.43 7.41 14.69
C SER A 11 -48.26 8.08 13.58
N ILE A 12 -47.75 8.06 12.36
CA ILE A 12 -48.56 8.26 11.16
C ILE A 12 -48.83 6.87 10.58
N ASP A 13 -50.12 6.59 10.57
CA ASP A 13 -50.81 5.40 10.12
C ASP A 13 -50.60 5.12 8.62
N ASP A 14 -50.77 3.85 8.29
CA ASP A 14 -50.59 3.24 6.98
C ASP A 14 -51.57 3.81 5.93
N GLY A 15 -51.02 4.21 4.80
CA GLY A 15 -51.76 4.52 3.57
C GLY A 15 -51.31 3.60 2.44
N ASP A 16 -52.16 2.63 2.13
CA ASP A 16 -52.05 1.63 1.07
C ASP A 16 -51.74 2.24 -0.32
N GLY A 17 -50.88 1.56 -1.08
CA GLY A 17 -50.42 1.97 -2.41
C GLY A 17 -49.50 0.92 -3.03
N SER A 18 -50.10 -0.14 -3.57
CA SER A 18 -49.56 -1.06 -4.60
C SER A 18 -48.12 -0.82 -5.05
N GLY A 19 -47.19 -1.69 -4.64
CA GLY A 19 -45.82 -1.70 -5.16
C GLY A 19 -45.27 -3.12 -5.14
N ASP A 20 -44.86 -3.61 -6.31
CA ASP A 20 -44.26 -4.92 -6.54
C ASP A 20 -43.32 -5.37 -5.40
N ARG A 21 -43.53 -6.59 -4.90
CA ARG A 21 -42.53 -7.25 -4.05
C ARG A 21 -41.29 -7.54 -4.90
N LYS A 22 -40.35 -6.59 -4.94
CA LYS A 22 -39.07 -6.77 -5.65
C LYS A 22 -38.40 -8.07 -5.19
N PRO A 23 -37.84 -8.87 -6.10
CA PRO A 23 -37.22 -10.14 -5.75
C PRO A 23 -36.05 -9.92 -4.79
N LYS A 24 -35.94 -10.79 -3.77
CA LYS A 24 -34.82 -10.73 -2.82
C LYS A 24 -33.52 -11.08 -3.55
N LEU A 25 -32.59 -10.13 -3.58
CA LEU A 25 -31.25 -10.32 -4.13
C LEU A 25 -30.30 -10.90 -3.08
N LYS A 26 -29.20 -11.49 -3.55
CA LYS A 26 -28.11 -11.95 -2.68
C LYS A 26 -27.52 -10.76 -1.91
N PRO A 27 -27.34 -10.85 -0.58
CA PRO A 27 -26.83 -9.73 0.21
C PRO A 27 -25.35 -9.47 -0.08
N LEU A 28 -25.00 -8.19 -0.25
CA LEU A 28 -23.61 -7.73 -0.25
C LEU A 28 -23.16 -7.52 1.20
N HIS A 29 -22.09 -8.20 1.60
CA HIS A 29 -21.54 -8.13 2.95
C HIS A 29 -20.53 -6.98 3.10
N TRP A 30 -21.03 -5.74 3.15
CA TRP A 30 -20.20 -4.55 3.40
C TRP A 30 -20.11 -4.18 4.88
N ASP A 31 -19.01 -3.54 5.27
CA ASP A 31 -18.90 -2.91 6.59
C ASP A 31 -19.38 -1.46 6.51
N LYS A 32 -20.58 -1.22 7.06
CA LYS A 32 -21.22 0.10 7.00
C LYS A 32 -20.47 1.09 7.90
N VAL A 33 -19.83 2.08 7.30
CA VAL A 33 -19.24 3.22 8.02
C VAL A 33 -20.36 4.15 8.50
N ARG A 34 -20.36 4.46 9.80
CA ARG A 34 -21.24 5.50 10.36
C ARG A 34 -20.68 6.86 9.98
N ALA A 35 -21.41 7.63 9.19
CA ALA A 35 -21.12 9.04 8.94
C ALA A 35 -21.44 9.83 10.22
N SER A 36 -20.51 9.86 11.16
CA SER A 36 -20.59 10.67 12.38
C SER A 36 -19.23 11.28 12.66
N SER A 37 -18.94 12.40 12.00
CA SER A 37 -17.93 13.37 12.43
C SER A 37 -18.14 14.67 11.66
N ASP A 38 -17.75 15.79 12.26
CA ASP A 38 -17.86 17.16 11.73
C ASP A 38 -16.91 17.44 10.54
N ARG A 39 -16.59 16.40 9.75
CA ARG A 39 -15.66 16.40 8.63
C ARG A 39 -16.38 16.01 7.35
N GLU A 40 -16.14 16.76 6.29
CA GLU A 40 -16.70 16.50 4.96
C GLU A 40 -16.21 15.15 4.42
N MET A 41 -17.15 14.27 4.04
CA MET A 41 -16.84 12.99 3.43
C MET A 41 -17.10 13.05 1.92
N VAL A 42 -16.37 12.23 1.15
CA VAL A 42 -16.63 12.05 -0.29
C VAL A 42 -18.10 11.66 -0.58
N TRP A 43 -18.73 10.95 0.37
CA TRP A 43 -20.14 10.56 0.30
C TRP A 43 -21.12 11.74 0.32
N ASP A 44 -20.71 12.89 0.87
CA ASP A 44 -21.54 14.10 0.90
C ASP A 44 -21.55 14.76 -0.49
N GLN A 45 -20.38 14.81 -1.15
CA GLN A 45 -20.26 15.29 -2.54
C GLN A 45 -20.99 14.40 -3.54
N LEU A 46 -20.94 13.07 -3.37
CA LEU A 46 -21.70 12.11 -4.19
C LEU A 46 -23.22 12.20 -3.97
N ARG A 47 -23.67 12.74 -2.84
CA ARG A 47 -25.10 12.92 -2.52
C ARG A 47 -25.62 14.28 -3.00
N SER A 48 -24.76 15.31 -2.99
CA SER A 48 -25.08 16.67 -3.43
C SER A 48 -24.91 16.88 -4.94
N GLY A 49 -23.99 16.15 -5.59
CA GLY A 49 -23.92 16.06 -7.05
C GLY A 49 -25.03 15.15 -7.55
N GLY A 50 -25.99 15.69 -8.33
CA GLY A 50 -27.08 14.90 -8.89
C GLY A 50 -26.56 13.63 -9.56
N SER A 51 -27.08 12.47 -9.15
CA SER A 51 -26.61 11.15 -9.61
C SER A 51 -26.62 11.07 -11.13
N THR A 52 -25.44 11.00 -11.74
CA THR A 52 -25.26 10.77 -13.19
C THR A 52 -25.38 9.29 -13.56
N PHE A 53 -25.37 8.42 -12.56
CA PHE A 53 -25.44 6.97 -12.73
C PHE A 53 -26.84 6.45 -12.41
N THR A 54 -27.39 5.66 -13.32
CA THR A 54 -28.65 4.92 -13.14
C THR A 54 -28.35 3.43 -13.15
N LEU A 55 -28.75 2.72 -12.10
CA LEU A 55 -28.62 1.26 -12.02
C LEU A 55 -29.71 0.58 -12.84
N ASP A 56 -29.33 -0.38 -13.67
CA ASP A 56 -30.26 -1.25 -14.38
C ASP A 56 -30.89 -2.26 -13.40
N GLU A 57 -32.13 -1.96 -12.98
CA GLU A 57 -32.90 -2.78 -12.04
C GLU A 57 -33.27 -4.16 -12.61
N GLU A 58 -33.55 -4.27 -13.91
CA GLU A 58 -33.92 -5.56 -14.50
C GLU A 58 -32.72 -6.50 -14.57
N MET A 59 -31.54 -5.97 -14.93
CA MET A 59 -30.31 -6.75 -15.01
C MET A 59 -29.85 -7.22 -13.63
N ILE A 60 -29.86 -6.34 -12.61
CA ILE A 60 -29.43 -6.73 -11.26
C ILE A 60 -30.38 -7.75 -10.64
N GLN A 61 -31.69 -7.66 -10.92
CA GLN A 61 -32.64 -8.67 -10.52
C GLN A 61 -32.34 -10.00 -11.20
N THR A 62 -32.20 -10.03 -12.53
CA THR A 62 -31.94 -11.27 -13.29
C THR A 62 -30.70 -12.02 -12.81
N LEU A 63 -29.61 -11.30 -12.51
CA LEU A 63 -28.32 -11.91 -12.20
C LEU A 63 -28.17 -12.32 -10.72
N PHE A 64 -28.87 -11.66 -9.80
CA PHE A 64 -28.58 -11.78 -8.36
C PHE A 64 -29.78 -12.17 -7.48
N VAL A 65 -30.92 -12.62 -8.05
CA VAL A 65 -32.04 -13.19 -7.27
C VAL A 65 -31.58 -14.40 -6.43
N VAL A 66 -32.09 -14.49 -5.20
CA VAL A 66 -32.02 -15.68 -4.37
C VAL A 66 -32.92 -16.76 -4.96
N ASN A 67 -32.34 -17.74 -5.67
CA ASN A 67 -33.07 -18.87 -6.22
C ASN A 67 -33.75 -19.66 -5.09
N ALA A 68 -35.07 -19.81 -5.15
CA ALA A 68 -35.81 -20.74 -4.30
C ALA A 68 -35.43 -22.20 -4.65
N PRO A 69 -35.34 -23.11 -3.66
CA PRO A 69 -35.04 -24.51 -3.93
C PRO A 69 -36.13 -25.12 -4.83
N LYS A 70 -35.72 -25.80 -5.92
CA LYS A 70 -36.61 -26.48 -6.85
C LYS A 70 -37.32 -27.65 -6.13
N GLU A 71 -38.63 -27.55 -5.99
CA GLU A 71 -39.50 -28.67 -5.61
C GLU A 71 -39.52 -29.70 -6.74
N THR A 72 -38.98 -30.89 -6.47
CA THR A 72 -39.16 -32.07 -7.33
C THR A 72 -40.58 -32.61 -7.13
N THR A 73 -41.36 -32.62 -8.22
CA THR A 73 -42.70 -33.19 -8.30
C THR A 73 -42.71 -34.69 -7.96
N ALA A 74 -43.32 -35.07 -6.84
CA ALA A 74 -43.73 -36.45 -6.56
C ALA A 74 -45.26 -36.56 -6.65
N ALA A 75 -45.72 -37.45 -7.53
CA ALA A 75 -47.13 -37.73 -7.76
C ALA A 75 -47.80 -38.40 -6.54
N LYS A 76 -49.05 -38.01 -6.28
CA LYS A 76 -49.92 -38.46 -5.18
C LYS A 76 -50.36 -39.92 -5.33
N TRP A 77 -50.29 -40.69 -4.24
CA TRP A 77 -51.24 -41.76 -3.92
C TRP A 77 -51.67 -41.64 -2.45
N GLN A 78 -52.98 -41.69 -2.22
CA GLN A 78 -53.68 -41.57 -0.93
C GLN A 78 -53.74 -42.92 -0.20
N VAL A 79 -53.63 -42.96 1.15
CA VAL A 79 -54.45 -43.80 2.09
C VAL A 79 -54.42 -43.17 3.51
N LEU A 80 -55.55 -43.32 4.21
CA LEU A 80 -56.04 -42.87 5.53
C LEU A 80 -55.12 -43.03 6.79
N PRO A 81 -55.48 -42.43 7.96
CA PRO A 81 -54.57 -42.19 9.08
C PRO A 81 -54.70 -43.19 10.25
N ALA A 82 -53.56 -43.55 10.86
CA ALA A 82 -53.30 -43.87 12.29
C ALA A 82 -52.03 -44.74 12.42
N PRO A 83 -51.42 -44.92 13.61
CA PRO A 83 -51.24 -44.04 14.76
C PRO A 83 -49.75 -43.76 15.02
N ASN A 84 -49.45 -42.80 15.89
CA ASN A 84 -48.10 -42.46 16.36
C ASN A 84 -47.28 -43.70 16.78
N PRO A 85 -46.03 -43.87 16.31
CA PRO A 85 -45.01 -44.61 17.04
C PRO A 85 -43.80 -43.71 17.32
N ASN A 86 -43.56 -43.47 18.61
CA ASN A 86 -42.29 -43.21 19.29
C ASN A 86 -41.21 -42.26 18.73
N PRO A 87 -40.51 -41.54 19.65
CA PRO A 87 -39.35 -40.73 19.32
C PRO A 87 -38.12 -41.64 19.16
N ASP A 88 -37.96 -42.32 18.03
CA ASP A 88 -36.65 -42.88 17.69
C ASP A 88 -36.47 -43.00 16.17
N SER A 89 -35.86 -41.97 15.58
CA SER A 89 -35.15 -42.08 14.31
C SER A 89 -33.88 -41.24 14.40
N GLY A 90 -32.85 -41.89 14.93
CA GLY A 90 -31.50 -41.38 14.95
C GLY A 90 -31.00 -41.15 13.53
N ASN A 91 -30.96 -39.87 13.09
CA ASN A 91 -29.96 -39.40 12.14
C ASN A 91 -29.83 -37.88 12.09
N ARG A 92 -29.94 -37.18 13.23
CA ARG A 92 -29.27 -35.87 13.35
C ARG A 92 -27.77 -36.15 13.50
N ARG A 93 -27.13 -36.54 12.38
CA ARG A 93 -25.67 -36.63 12.26
C ARG A 93 -25.11 -35.31 12.75
N ARG A 94 -24.38 -35.35 13.86
CA ARG A 94 -23.72 -34.20 14.46
C ARG A 94 -22.59 -33.79 13.52
N ARG A 95 -22.90 -32.99 12.48
CA ARG A 95 -21.86 -32.34 11.67
C ARG A 95 -21.00 -31.53 12.65
N ILE A 96 -19.74 -31.87 12.73
CA ILE A 96 -18.79 -31.30 13.68
C ILE A 96 -18.31 -29.96 13.12
N LEU A 97 -18.09 -29.91 11.80
CA LEU A 97 -17.65 -28.70 11.11
C LEU A 97 -18.83 -27.87 10.61
N ASP A 98 -18.65 -26.55 10.62
CA ASP A 98 -19.56 -25.64 9.92
C ASP A 98 -19.57 -25.93 8.40
N PRO A 99 -20.75 -26.04 7.76
CA PRO A 99 -20.84 -26.33 6.32
C PRO A 99 -20.08 -25.35 5.42
N LYS A 100 -19.94 -24.08 5.82
CA LYS A 100 -19.18 -23.07 5.07
C LYS A 100 -17.68 -23.34 5.16
N LYS A 101 -17.16 -23.71 6.34
CA LYS A 101 -15.75 -24.12 6.49
C LYS A 101 -15.45 -25.34 5.62
N SER A 102 -16.32 -26.35 5.64
CA SER A 102 -16.11 -27.58 4.86
C SER A 102 -16.11 -27.32 3.36
N GLN A 103 -17.05 -26.47 2.90
CA GLN A 103 -17.11 -26.05 1.50
C GLN A 103 -15.88 -25.22 1.09
N ASN A 104 -15.38 -24.33 1.96
CA ASN A 104 -14.18 -23.54 1.68
C ASN A 104 -12.94 -24.43 1.51
N ILE A 105 -12.77 -25.44 2.37
CA ILE A 105 -11.69 -26.43 2.26
C ILE A 105 -11.79 -27.18 0.92
N ALA A 106 -12.98 -27.66 0.56
CA ALA A 106 -13.18 -28.40 -0.69
C ALA A 106 -12.91 -27.52 -1.93
N ILE A 107 -13.29 -26.24 -1.90
CA ILE A 107 -13.00 -25.28 -2.97
C ILE A 107 -11.49 -25.06 -3.08
N LEU A 108 -10.80 -24.85 -1.96
CA LEU A 108 -9.37 -24.57 -1.94
C LEU A 108 -8.55 -25.74 -2.52
N LEU A 109 -8.83 -26.97 -2.07
CA LEU A 109 -8.16 -28.17 -2.58
C LEU A 109 -8.38 -28.36 -4.08
N ARG A 110 -9.61 -28.12 -4.55
CA ARG A 110 -9.94 -28.22 -5.98
C ARG A 110 -9.27 -27.13 -6.83
N ALA A 111 -9.20 -25.90 -6.31
CA ALA A 111 -8.60 -24.77 -7.01
C ALA A 111 -7.09 -24.96 -7.22
N LEU A 112 -6.41 -25.62 -6.28
CA LEU A 112 -4.97 -25.84 -6.30
C LEU A 112 -4.56 -27.23 -6.77
N HIS A 113 -5.53 -28.08 -7.14
CA HIS A 113 -5.29 -29.48 -7.53
C HIS A 113 -4.53 -30.31 -6.50
N LEU A 114 -4.71 -30.01 -5.20
CA LEU A 114 -4.07 -30.72 -4.10
C LEU A 114 -4.99 -31.79 -3.51
N THR A 115 -4.43 -32.97 -3.22
CA THR A 115 -5.13 -34.02 -2.45
C THR A 115 -4.82 -33.92 -0.96
N ALA A 116 -5.62 -34.59 -0.12
CA ALA A 116 -5.34 -34.67 1.32
C ALA A 116 -3.97 -35.33 1.60
N ASP A 117 -3.56 -36.29 0.77
CA ASP A 117 -2.28 -36.98 0.88
C ASP A 117 -1.13 -36.04 0.52
N ASP A 118 -1.26 -35.24 -0.55
CA ASP A 118 -0.24 -34.24 -0.94
C ASP A 118 -0.01 -33.23 0.19
N VAL A 119 -1.10 -32.79 0.82
CA VAL A 119 -1.03 -31.87 1.97
C VAL A 119 -0.33 -32.53 3.15
N CYS A 120 -0.71 -33.77 3.49
CA CYS A 120 -0.07 -34.50 4.59
C CYS A 120 1.43 -34.71 4.34
N GLN A 121 1.81 -35.10 3.12
CA GLN A 121 3.21 -35.27 2.73
C GLN A 121 3.97 -33.94 2.80
N GLY A 122 3.38 -32.85 2.32
CA GLY A 122 3.99 -31.50 2.41
C GLY A 122 4.26 -31.08 3.85
N LEU A 123 3.31 -31.35 4.77
CA LEU A 123 3.45 -31.04 6.20
C LEU A 123 4.46 -31.95 6.92
N LEU A 124 4.60 -33.21 6.51
CA LEU A 124 5.56 -34.16 7.09
C LEU A 124 6.98 -33.97 6.56
N GLY A 125 7.14 -33.63 5.27
CA GLY A 125 8.44 -33.36 4.66
C GLY A 125 8.94 -31.92 4.84
N GLY A 126 8.04 -31.01 5.22
CA GLY A 126 8.38 -29.59 5.34
C GLY A 126 8.66 -28.95 3.99
N ASN A 127 7.89 -29.33 2.97
CA ASN A 127 8.07 -28.87 1.60
C ASN A 127 7.12 -27.70 1.29
N THR A 128 7.66 -26.48 1.27
CA THR A 128 6.91 -25.26 0.95
C THR A 128 6.54 -25.13 -0.52
N GLY A 129 7.30 -25.77 -1.43
CA GLY A 129 7.07 -25.69 -2.87
C GLY A 129 5.81 -26.40 -3.36
N ILE A 130 5.34 -27.43 -2.63
CA ILE A 130 4.10 -28.16 -2.96
C ILE A 130 2.87 -27.39 -2.47
N LEU A 131 2.95 -26.78 -1.29
CA LEU A 131 1.80 -26.17 -0.62
C LEU A 131 1.60 -24.72 -1.06
N GLY A 132 2.66 -23.91 -1.12
CA GLY A 132 2.58 -22.49 -1.43
C GLY A 132 1.96 -21.63 -0.31
N ALA A 133 2.35 -20.35 -0.26
CA ALA A 133 1.94 -19.41 0.79
C ALA A 133 0.42 -19.20 0.86
N GLU A 134 -0.23 -18.97 -0.28
CA GLU A 134 -1.67 -18.74 -0.39
C GLU A 134 -2.51 -19.89 0.20
N PHE A 135 -2.07 -21.13 -0.05
CA PHE A 135 -2.72 -22.31 0.50
C PHE A 135 -2.52 -22.39 2.01
N LEU A 136 -1.26 -22.24 2.48
CA LEU A 136 -0.91 -22.33 3.89
C LEU A 136 -1.66 -21.26 4.71
N GLU A 137 -1.76 -20.04 4.20
CA GLU A 137 -2.52 -18.96 4.83
C GLU A 137 -4.03 -19.29 4.89
N SER A 138 -4.58 -19.80 3.79
CA SER A 138 -5.99 -20.22 3.73
C SER A 138 -6.26 -21.39 4.68
N LEU A 139 -5.36 -22.37 4.74
CA LEU A 139 -5.45 -23.52 5.64
C LEU A 139 -5.40 -23.08 7.10
N LEU A 140 -4.55 -22.11 7.44
CA LEU A 140 -4.45 -21.56 8.79
C LEU A 140 -5.74 -20.81 9.21
N LYS A 141 -6.36 -20.06 8.29
CA LYS A 141 -7.68 -19.42 8.51
C LYS A 141 -8.81 -20.43 8.73
N MET A 142 -8.62 -21.67 8.26
CA MET A 142 -9.57 -22.77 8.41
C MET A 142 -9.21 -23.72 9.55
N ALA A 143 -8.25 -23.36 10.41
CA ALA A 143 -7.89 -24.16 11.56
C ALA A 143 -9.13 -24.48 12.43
N PRO A 144 -9.31 -25.76 12.83
CA PRO A 144 -10.37 -26.14 13.73
C PRO A 144 -10.13 -25.50 15.10
N THR A 145 -11.21 -25.07 15.75
CA THR A 145 -11.20 -24.68 17.16
C THR A 145 -10.82 -25.88 18.03
N GLU A 146 -10.33 -25.64 19.25
CA GLU A 146 -9.99 -26.73 20.19
C GLU A 146 -11.16 -27.69 20.44
N GLU A 147 -12.39 -27.16 20.46
CA GLU A 147 -13.60 -27.98 20.60
C GLU A 147 -13.91 -28.82 19.36
N GLU A 148 -13.72 -28.27 18.16
CA GLU A 148 -13.85 -29.00 16.89
C GLU A 148 -12.76 -30.08 16.78
N GLU A 149 -11.51 -29.76 17.12
CA GLU A 149 -10.38 -30.70 17.12
C GLU A 149 -10.62 -31.87 18.07
N ARG A 150 -11.05 -31.60 19.32
CA ARG A 150 -11.40 -32.63 20.30
C ARG A 150 -12.50 -33.55 19.76
N LYS A 151 -13.57 -32.97 19.20
CA LYS A 151 -14.69 -33.74 18.63
C LYS A 151 -14.25 -34.59 17.43
N LEU A 152 -13.41 -34.05 16.55
CA LEU A 152 -12.87 -34.76 15.38
C LEU A 152 -11.93 -35.90 15.77
N LYS A 153 -11.16 -35.76 16.87
CA LYS A 153 -10.31 -36.82 17.43
C LYS A 153 -11.10 -37.90 18.18
N GLU A 154 -12.13 -37.52 18.93
CA GLU A 154 -13.00 -38.46 19.66
C GLU A 154 -13.91 -39.26 18.73
N SER A 155 -14.33 -38.68 17.60
CA SER A 155 -15.09 -39.37 16.56
C SER A 155 -14.21 -40.23 15.64
N ALA A 156 -12.90 -40.37 15.91
CA ALA A 156 -11.97 -41.13 15.08
C ALA A 156 -12.09 -42.66 15.22
N GLY A 157 -13.04 -43.15 16.03
CA GLY A 157 -13.44 -44.56 16.03
C GLY A 157 -14.25 -44.90 14.78
N GLU A 158 -13.57 -45.50 13.80
CA GLU A 158 -14.09 -45.95 12.50
C GLU A 158 -14.57 -44.83 11.56
N GLY A 159 -13.90 -44.72 10.40
CA GLY A 159 -14.28 -43.79 9.34
C GLY A 159 -15.70 -44.05 8.86
N ASP A 160 -16.65 -43.27 9.37
CA ASP A 160 -18.01 -43.26 8.88
C ASP A 160 -17.99 -42.80 7.41
N PRO A 161 -18.47 -43.62 6.46
CA PRO A 161 -18.64 -43.22 5.06
C PRO A 161 -19.43 -41.91 4.90
N SER A 162 -20.15 -41.47 5.94
CA SER A 162 -20.97 -40.28 5.96
C SER A 162 -20.28 -38.93 6.24
N ASP A 163 -18.99 -38.92 6.58
CA ASP A 163 -18.26 -37.67 6.83
C ASP A 163 -18.23 -36.77 5.58
N ASP A 164 -18.34 -35.45 5.79
CA ASP A 164 -18.19 -34.49 4.69
C ASP A 164 -16.71 -34.38 4.24
N ALA A 165 -16.45 -33.98 2.99
CA ALA A 165 -15.11 -33.97 2.42
C ALA A 165 -14.11 -33.13 3.24
N GLY A 166 -14.54 -32.02 3.83
CA GLY A 166 -13.71 -31.19 4.70
C GLY A 166 -13.43 -31.82 6.07
N GLU A 167 -14.37 -32.59 6.63
CA GLU A 167 -14.15 -33.33 7.89
C GLU A 167 -13.13 -34.45 7.69
N ARG A 168 -13.21 -35.20 6.57
CA ARG A 168 -12.20 -36.21 6.23
C ARG A 168 -10.82 -35.59 6.04
N PHE A 169 -10.74 -34.45 5.34
CA PHE A 169 -9.50 -33.72 5.14
C PHE A 169 -8.89 -33.24 6.47
N LEU A 170 -9.68 -32.59 7.33
CA LEU A 170 -9.18 -32.09 8.62
C LEU A 170 -8.77 -33.22 9.55
N ARG A 171 -9.45 -34.38 9.54
CA ARG A 171 -8.99 -35.55 10.30
C ARG A 171 -7.65 -36.06 9.80
N ALA A 172 -7.44 -36.12 8.48
CA ALA A 172 -6.15 -36.50 7.92
C ALA A 172 -5.04 -35.53 8.35
N VAL A 173 -5.28 -34.22 8.26
CA VAL A 173 -4.32 -33.19 8.70
C VAL A 173 -4.07 -33.27 10.22
N LEU A 174 -5.12 -33.40 11.04
CA LEU A 174 -5.02 -33.49 12.50
C LEU A 174 -4.37 -34.80 13.01
N SER A 175 -4.25 -35.81 12.15
CA SER A 175 -3.47 -37.02 12.48
C SER A 175 -1.97 -36.74 12.55
N ILE A 176 -1.50 -35.64 11.94
CA ILE A 176 -0.12 -35.20 12.00
C ILE A 176 0.13 -34.47 13.32
N PRO A 177 1.16 -34.87 14.09
CA PRO A 177 1.55 -34.17 15.31
C PRO A 177 1.84 -32.70 15.03
N PHE A 178 1.14 -31.82 15.75
CA PHE A 178 1.28 -30.37 15.67
C PHE A 178 1.06 -29.80 14.25
N ALA A 179 0.12 -30.38 13.49
CA ALA A 179 -0.15 -30.01 12.09
C ALA A 179 -0.26 -28.50 11.84
N PHE A 180 -1.06 -27.77 12.63
CA PHE A 180 -1.24 -26.33 12.43
C PHE A 180 -0.01 -25.51 12.86
N LYS A 181 0.81 -26.01 13.79
CA LYS A 181 2.11 -25.40 14.07
C LYS A 181 3.08 -25.60 12.91
N ARG A 182 3.07 -26.77 12.25
CA ARG A 182 3.82 -26.99 11.01
C ARG A 182 3.35 -26.05 9.90
N VAL A 183 2.04 -25.83 9.77
CA VAL A 183 1.47 -24.85 8.81
C VAL A 183 1.97 -23.43 9.10
N GLU A 184 1.93 -22.97 10.36
CA GLU A 184 2.45 -21.65 10.77
C GLU A 184 3.93 -21.49 10.38
N ILE A 185 4.77 -22.49 10.70
CA ILE A 185 6.20 -22.47 10.38
C ILE A 185 6.42 -22.48 8.85
N LEU A 186 5.72 -23.34 8.11
CA LEU A 186 5.87 -23.42 6.66
C LEU A 186 5.38 -22.16 5.95
N LEU A 187 4.36 -21.49 6.47
CA LEU A 187 3.88 -20.21 5.93
C LEU A 187 4.98 -19.15 6.07
N TYR A 188 5.59 -19.04 7.25
CA TYR A 188 6.72 -18.13 7.46
C TYR A 188 7.89 -18.44 6.51
N ILE A 189 8.28 -19.71 6.41
CA ILE A 189 9.34 -20.15 5.49
C ILE A 189 9.02 -19.76 4.03
N SER A 190 7.75 -19.89 3.63
CA SER A 190 7.31 -19.60 2.26
C SER A 190 7.36 -18.11 1.92
N ASN A 191 7.14 -17.24 2.91
CA ASN A 191 7.13 -15.78 2.71
C ASN A 191 8.51 -15.14 2.90
N PHE A 192 9.38 -15.78 3.67
CA PHE A 192 10.68 -15.24 4.09
C PHE A 192 11.48 -14.65 2.93
N ASP A 193 11.68 -15.39 1.84
CA ASP A 193 12.51 -14.94 0.72
C ASP A 193 11.95 -13.66 0.06
N SER A 194 10.63 -13.56 -0.04
CA SER A 194 9.97 -12.38 -0.64
C SER A 194 10.03 -11.16 0.27
N GLU A 195 9.88 -11.34 1.58
CA GLU A 195 9.99 -10.29 2.58
C GLU A 195 11.45 -9.81 2.70
N ALA A 196 12.41 -10.74 2.74
CA ALA A 196 13.84 -10.46 2.76
C ALA A 196 14.28 -9.64 1.53
N GLU A 197 13.91 -10.08 0.34
CA GLU A 197 14.25 -9.39 -0.90
C GLU A 197 13.60 -8.00 -1.00
N TYR A 198 12.37 -7.84 -0.49
CA TYR A 198 11.73 -6.54 -0.39
C TYR A 198 12.51 -5.58 0.52
N LEU A 199 12.94 -6.05 1.69
CA LEU A 199 13.73 -5.26 2.64
C LEU A 199 15.10 -4.88 2.08
N LYS A 200 15.84 -5.84 1.51
CA LYS A 200 17.14 -5.58 0.86
C LYS A 200 17.03 -4.51 -0.23
N LYS A 201 16.03 -4.64 -1.13
CA LYS A 201 15.76 -3.62 -2.17
C LYS A 201 15.39 -2.26 -1.58
N SER A 202 14.66 -2.27 -0.47
CA SER A 202 14.23 -1.06 0.22
C SER A 202 15.43 -0.32 0.80
N PHE A 203 16.31 -1.00 1.53
CA PHE A 203 17.52 -0.41 2.10
C PHE A 203 18.52 0.04 1.02
N ALA A 204 18.68 -0.74 -0.05
CA ALA A 204 19.48 -0.32 -1.21
C ALA A 204 18.92 0.96 -1.87
N THR A 205 17.60 1.10 -1.97
CA THR A 205 16.96 2.31 -2.50
C THR A 205 17.23 3.52 -1.60
N LEU A 206 17.17 3.36 -0.27
CA LEU A 206 17.49 4.42 0.68
C LEU A 206 18.95 4.87 0.58
N GLN A 207 19.89 3.92 0.51
CA GLN A 207 21.31 4.22 0.33
C GLN A 207 21.57 4.95 -1.00
N ALA A 208 20.97 4.48 -2.10
CA ALA A 208 21.07 5.13 -3.39
C ALA A 208 20.50 6.56 -3.36
N ALA A 209 19.35 6.77 -2.70
CA ALA A 209 18.77 8.10 -2.53
C ALA A 209 19.69 9.06 -1.75
N CYS A 210 20.37 8.56 -0.71
CA CYS A 210 21.35 9.35 0.05
C CYS A 210 22.53 9.75 -0.83
N GLU A 211 23.06 8.81 -1.61
CA GLU A 211 24.19 9.05 -2.51
C GLU A 211 23.82 10.00 -3.66
N GLU A 212 22.62 9.85 -4.24
CA GLU A 212 22.06 10.76 -5.24
C GLU A 212 22.02 12.20 -4.73
N LEU A 213 21.49 12.43 -3.52
CA LEU A 213 21.46 13.78 -2.92
C LEU A 213 22.86 14.32 -2.66
N ARG A 214 23.77 13.48 -2.18
CA ARG A 214 25.14 13.88 -1.82
C ARG A 214 25.98 14.26 -3.03
N SER A 215 25.85 13.50 -4.11
CA SER A 215 26.71 13.58 -5.29
C SER A 215 26.13 14.41 -6.43
N SER A 216 24.82 14.71 -6.42
CA SER A 216 24.19 15.45 -7.51
C SER A 216 24.71 16.87 -7.66
N ARG A 217 25.57 17.06 -8.68
CA ARG A 217 26.15 18.36 -9.03
C ARG A 217 25.06 19.39 -9.34
N MET A 218 24.02 18.96 -10.05
CA MET A 218 22.93 19.87 -10.45
C MET A 218 22.08 20.29 -9.25
N PHE A 219 21.79 19.36 -8.33
CA PHE A 219 21.09 19.71 -7.09
C PHE A 219 21.88 20.73 -6.26
N LEU A 220 23.18 20.48 -6.03
CA LEU A 220 24.04 21.41 -5.28
C LEU A 220 24.14 22.78 -5.96
N LYS A 221 24.24 22.82 -7.29
CA LYS A 221 24.23 24.08 -8.05
C LYS A 221 22.90 24.83 -7.91
N LEU A 222 21.78 24.12 -7.86
CA LEU A 222 20.47 24.72 -7.62
C LEU A 222 20.42 25.34 -6.22
N LEU A 223 20.88 24.64 -5.19
CA LEU A 223 20.95 25.18 -3.83
C LEU A 223 21.82 26.44 -3.76
N GLU A 224 22.97 26.43 -4.44
CA GLU A 224 23.85 27.60 -4.54
C GLU A 224 23.16 28.79 -5.23
N ALA A 225 22.45 28.55 -6.34
CA ALA A 225 21.71 29.58 -7.06
C ALA A 225 20.59 30.19 -6.20
N VAL A 226 19.87 29.35 -5.44
CA VAL A 226 18.84 29.80 -4.49
C VAL A 226 19.46 30.63 -3.37
N LEU A 227 20.58 30.18 -2.77
CA LEU A 227 21.26 30.90 -1.70
C LEU A 227 21.72 32.29 -2.16
N LYS A 228 22.40 32.37 -3.30
CA LYS A 228 22.88 33.64 -3.88
C LYS A 228 21.73 34.58 -4.21
N THR A 229 20.66 34.05 -4.80
CA THR A 229 19.48 34.84 -5.15
C THR A 229 18.78 35.37 -3.89
N GLY A 230 18.54 34.51 -2.91
CA GLY A 230 17.95 34.89 -1.63
C GLY A 230 18.76 35.95 -0.88
N ASN A 231 20.08 35.77 -0.79
CA ASN A 231 20.97 36.75 -0.16
C ASN A 231 20.94 38.10 -0.87
N ARG A 232 20.88 38.11 -2.21
CA ARG A 232 20.75 39.35 -2.99
C ARG A 232 19.41 40.04 -2.73
N MET A 233 18.32 39.29 -2.59
CA MET A 233 17.00 39.85 -2.31
C MET A 233 16.86 40.39 -0.90
N ASN A 234 17.57 39.78 0.06
CA ASN A 234 17.50 40.13 1.48
C ASN A 234 18.58 41.11 1.95
N VAL A 235 19.33 41.74 1.02
CA VAL A 235 20.34 42.76 1.37
C VAL A 235 19.69 43.89 2.17
N GLY A 236 20.30 44.25 3.30
CA GLY A 236 19.79 45.29 4.20
C GLY A 236 18.69 44.84 5.15
N THR A 237 18.39 43.55 5.19
CA THR A 237 17.50 42.93 6.20
C THR A 237 18.29 41.99 7.12
N ASP A 238 17.69 41.62 8.23
CA ASP A 238 18.19 40.58 9.16
C ASP A 238 18.22 39.16 8.55
N ARG A 239 17.59 38.97 7.38
CA ARG A 239 17.57 37.71 6.61
C ARG A 239 18.65 37.65 5.52
N GLY A 240 19.46 38.69 5.35
CA GLY A 240 20.57 38.73 4.40
C GLY A 240 21.80 38.00 4.91
N ASP A 241 22.81 37.83 4.04
CA ASP A 241 24.10 37.19 4.36
C ASP A 241 23.97 35.79 5.00
N ALA A 242 22.93 35.05 4.62
CA ALA A 242 22.73 33.67 5.05
C ALA A 242 23.81 32.76 4.47
N ARG A 243 24.29 31.79 5.26
CA ARG A 243 25.26 30.78 4.83
C ARG A 243 24.62 29.46 4.41
N ALA A 244 23.40 29.19 4.88
CA ALA A 244 22.61 28.01 4.58
C ALA A 244 21.12 28.32 4.76
N PHE A 245 20.25 27.46 4.26
CA PHE A 245 18.81 27.53 4.45
C PHE A 245 18.22 26.12 4.59
N LYS A 246 17.10 25.98 5.32
CA LYS A 246 16.35 24.71 5.39
C LYS A 246 15.75 24.37 4.02
N LEU A 247 15.85 23.11 3.58
CA LEU A 247 15.37 22.68 2.26
C LEU A 247 13.88 22.98 2.00
N ASP A 248 13.03 23.07 3.04
CA ASP A 248 11.61 23.48 2.89
C ASP A 248 11.45 24.86 2.22
N THR A 249 12.48 25.71 2.27
CA THR A 249 12.49 27.00 1.54
C THR A 249 12.37 26.81 0.03
N LEU A 250 12.84 25.69 -0.52
CA LEU A 250 12.71 25.38 -1.96
C LEU A 250 11.24 25.37 -2.41
N LEU A 251 10.35 24.87 -1.57
CA LEU A 251 8.91 24.82 -1.85
C LEU A 251 8.27 26.21 -1.85
N LYS A 252 8.88 27.20 -1.19
CA LYS A 252 8.37 28.58 -1.10
C LYS A 252 8.76 29.44 -2.31
N LEU A 253 9.67 28.96 -3.16
CA LEU A 253 10.18 29.72 -4.30
C LEU A 253 9.10 29.98 -5.36
N VAL A 254 8.05 29.15 -5.41
CA VAL A 254 6.91 29.37 -6.30
C VAL A 254 5.92 30.42 -5.79
N ASP A 255 5.92 30.71 -4.49
CA ASP A 255 5.01 31.69 -3.90
C ASP A 255 5.52 33.12 -4.05
N VAL A 256 6.84 33.29 -4.20
CA VAL A 256 7.46 34.60 -4.38
C VAL A 256 7.36 35.01 -5.85
N LYS A 257 6.50 35.99 -6.14
CA LYS A 257 6.24 36.49 -7.49
C LYS A 257 7.01 37.78 -7.80
N GLY A 258 7.44 37.91 -9.06
CA GLY A 258 8.02 39.13 -9.59
C GLY A 258 6.98 40.24 -9.78
N ALA A 259 7.46 41.42 -10.20
CA ALA A 259 6.61 42.59 -10.42
C ALA A 259 5.53 42.39 -11.51
N ASP A 260 5.70 41.41 -12.39
CA ASP A 260 4.71 41.03 -13.41
C ASP A 260 3.55 40.18 -12.85
N GLY A 261 3.63 39.74 -11.59
CA GLY A 261 2.67 38.88 -10.92
C GLY A 261 2.56 37.47 -11.52
N ARG A 262 3.41 37.11 -12.49
CA ARG A 262 3.37 35.85 -13.23
C ARG A 262 4.64 35.03 -13.02
N THR A 263 5.80 35.65 -13.16
CA THR A 263 7.09 34.96 -13.03
C THR A 263 7.39 34.75 -11.55
N THR A 264 7.59 33.50 -11.14
CA THR A 264 7.99 33.19 -9.76
C THR A 264 9.50 33.24 -9.58
N LEU A 265 9.98 33.26 -8.33
CA LEU A 265 11.40 33.21 -8.03
C LEU A 265 12.05 31.91 -8.55
N LEU A 266 11.30 30.80 -8.51
CA LEU A 266 11.79 29.54 -9.09
C LEU A 266 12.01 29.64 -10.60
N HIS A 267 11.11 30.31 -11.34
CA HIS A 267 11.31 30.55 -12.78
C HIS A 267 12.61 31.30 -13.06
N PHE A 268 12.89 32.34 -12.25
CA PHE A 268 14.11 33.12 -12.36
C PHE A 268 15.36 32.27 -12.07
N VAL A 269 15.34 31.48 -10.99
CA VAL A 269 16.46 30.59 -10.63
C VAL A 269 16.72 29.56 -11.74
N VAL A 270 15.67 28.92 -12.28
CA VAL A 270 15.80 27.98 -13.40
C VAL A 270 16.42 28.68 -14.61
N GLN A 271 15.93 29.88 -14.97
CA GLN A 271 16.48 30.64 -16.09
C GLN A 271 17.98 30.93 -15.92
N GLU A 272 18.43 31.30 -14.71
CA GLU A 272 19.84 31.58 -14.45
C GLU A 272 20.70 30.31 -14.52
N ILE A 273 20.22 29.17 -14.03
CA ILE A 273 20.94 27.88 -14.16
C ILE A 273 21.01 27.47 -15.64
N VAL A 274 19.90 27.60 -16.39
CA VAL A 274 19.85 27.31 -17.83
C VAL A 274 20.85 28.17 -18.61
N ARG A 275 20.98 29.45 -18.27
CA ARG A 275 21.97 30.35 -18.88
C ARG A 275 23.39 29.91 -18.54
N SER A 276 23.64 29.52 -17.29
CA SER A 276 24.97 29.08 -16.85
C SER A 276 25.40 27.75 -17.46
N GLU A 277 24.50 26.78 -17.63
CA GLU A 277 24.81 25.47 -18.25
C GLU A 277 24.76 25.49 -19.78
N GLY A 278 24.01 26.42 -20.37
CA GLY A 278 23.84 26.55 -21.82
C GLY A 278 25.02 27.22 -22.53
N GLY A 279 25.88 27.95 -21.82
CA GLY A 279 26.93 28.80 -22.39
C GLY A 279 26.45 30.24 -22.61
N ASP A 280 27.39 31.18 -22.60
CA ASP A 280 27.12 32.64 -22.54
C ASP A 280 26.58 33.23 -23.87
N ASP A 281 26.56 32.44 -24.95
CA ASP A 281 26.29 32.91 -26.32
C ASP A 281 24.81 33.24 -26.62
N GLY A 282 23.91 33.13 -25.64
CA GLY A 282 22.52 33.59 -25.78
C GLY A 282 21.71 32.91 -26.90
N ASP A 283 22.23 31.85 -27.53
CA ASP A 283 21.56 31.14 -28.61
C ASP A 283 20.39 30.28 -28.07
N ALA A 284 19.33 30.12 -28.86
CA ALA A 284 18.19 29.29 -28.52
C ALA A 284 18.60 27.82 -28.28
N LYS A 285 19.64 27.35 -28.99
CA LYS A 285 20.21 26.02 -28.82
C LYS A 285 20.88 25.84 -27.44
N CYS A 286 21.62 26.85 -26.99
CA CYS A 286 22.26 26.91 -25.67
C CYS A 286 21.23 26.85 -24.54
N ARG A 287 20.16 27.66 -24.63
CA ARG A 287 19.05 27.63 -23.66
C ARG A 287 18.33 26.28 -23.62
N LYS A 288 18.12 25.65 -24.79
CA LYS A 288 17.50 24.32 -24.84
C LYS A 288 18.38 23.25 -24.21
N LEU A 289 19.70 23.34 -24.39
CA LEU A 289 20.65 22.45 -23.74
C LEU A 289 20.62 22.63 -22.21
N GLY A 290 20.73 23.86 -21.72
CA GLY A 290 20.67 24.15 -20.29
C GLY A 290 19.36 23.67 -19.64
N LEU A 291 18.22 23.87 -20.31
CA LEU A 291 16.92 23.39 -19.82
C LEU A 291 16.89 21.86 -19.71
N ARG A 292 17.46 21.14 -20.67
CA ARG A 292 17.54 19.67 -20.62
C ARG A 292 18.36 19.19 -19.42
N VAL A 293 19.45 19.88 -19.09
CA VAL A 293 20.27 19.52 -17.93
C VAL A 293 19.49 19.73 -16.63
N VAL A 294 18.79 20.86 -16.49
CA VAL A 294 17.99 21.12 -15.28
C VAL A 294 16.81 20.15 -15.17
N ALA A 295 16.10 19.89 -16.27
CA ALA A 295 14.98 18.94 -16.30
C ALA A 295 15.41 17.48 -16.04
N ALA A 296 16.67 17.13 -16.34
CA ALA A 296 17.20 15.80 -16.04
C ALA A 296 17.41 15.55 -14.53
N LEU A 297 17.43 16.61 -13.69
CA LEU A 297 17.60 16.47 -12.25
C LEU A 297 16.54 15.56 -11.61
N SER A 298 15.31 15.62 -12.11
CA SER A 298 14.19 14.80 -11.65
C SER A 298 14.42 13.30 -11.89
N SER A 299 15.09 12.94 -12.99
CA SER A 299 15.51 11.57 -13.26
C SER A 299 16.79 11.16 -12.53
N GLU A 300 17.69 12.10 -12.27
CA GLU A 300 18.92 11.88 -11.51
C GLU A 300 18.61 11.52 -10.04
N LEU A 301 17.60 12.18 -9.46
CA LEU A 301 17.15 11.95 -8.08
C LEU A 301 15.94 11.00 -8.01
N SER A 302 15.93 9.96 -8.85
CA SER A 302 14.78 9.05 -8.94
C SER A 302 14.60 8.19 -7.69
N ASN A 303 15.69 7.77 -7.03
CA ASN A 303 15.59 6.99 -5.80
C ASN A 303 15.14 7.87 -4.63
N VAL A 304 15.42 9.18 -4.64
CA VAL A 304 14.83 10.14 -3.68
C VAL A 304 13.31 10.12 -3.74
N LYS A 305 12.71 10.12 -4.95
CA LYS A 305 11.25 10.03 -5.10
C LYS A 305 10.69 8.70 -4.57
N ARG A 306 11.43 7.60 -4.76
CA ARG A 306 11.05 6.27 -4.25
C ARG A 306 11.17 6.21 -2.73
N ALA A 307 12.26 6.71 -2.16
CA ALA A 307 12.52 6.78 -0.72
C ALA A 307 11.45 7.58 0.01
N ALA A 308 10.99 8.69 -0.57
CA ALA A 308 9.91 9.51 -0.02
C ALA A 308 8.54 8.81 0.03
N ALA A 309 8.36 7.69 -0.67
CA ALA A 309 7.12 6.91 -0.62
C ALA A 309 7.17 5.77 0.42
N MET A 310 8.30 5.60 1.10
CA MET A 310 8.53 4.52 2.06
C MET A 310 8.15 4.96 3.47
N ASP A 311 7.77 4.01 4.33
CA ASP A 311 7.49 4.25 5.74
C ASP A 311 8.61 3.67 6.59
N ALA A 312 9.38 4.54 7.25
CA ALA A 312 10.51 4.11 8.09
C ALA A 312 10.06 3.17 9.22
N GLY A 313 8.90 3.44 9.81
CA GLY A 313 8.34 2.61 10.88
C GLY A 313 7.92 1.22 10.39
N ALA A 314 7.39 1.10 9.17
CA ALA A 314 7.02 -0.16 8.56
C ALA A 314 8.26 -1.01 8.30
N LEU A 315 9.31 -0.44 7.70
CA LEU A 315 10.55 -1.16 7.45
C LEU A 315 11.14 -1.74 8.75
N THR A 316 11.20 -0.96 9.83
CA THR A 316 11.66 -1.46 11.14
C THR A 316 10.74 -2.53 11.73
N ARG A 317 9.41 -2.42 11.55
CA ARG A 317 8.48 -3.47 11.99
C ARG A 317 8.65 -4.76 11.18
N ASP A 318 8.90 -4.64 9.88
CA ASP A 318 9.04 -5.77 8.97
C ASP A 318 10.36 -6.54 9.27
N VAL A 319 11.48 -5.84 9.50
CA VAL A 319 12.73 -6.46 9.97
C VAL A 319 12.53 -7.16 11.32
N ALA A 320 11.87 -6.50 12.27
CA ALA A 320 11.53 -7.11 13.56
C ALA A 320 10.61 -8.33 13.39
N GLY A 321 9.73 -8.32 12.39
CA GLY A 321 8.86 -9.42 11.99
C GLY A 321 9.63 -10.65 11.52
N LEU A 322 10.64 -10.47 10.67
CA LEU A 322 11.55 -11.54 10.25
C LEU A 322 12.26 -12.17 11.46
N ARG A 323 12.89 -11.33 12.30
CA ARG A 323 13.57 -11.84 13.49
C ARG A 323 12.63 -12.61 14.42
N GLU A 324 11.44 -12.09 14.67
CA GLU A 324 10.46 -12.74 15.54
C GLU A 324 9.93 -14.05 14.93
N GLY A 325 9.68 -14.09 13.62
CA GLY A 325 9.30 -15.31 12.91
C GLY A 325 10.37 -16.39 13.02
N LEU A 326 11.63 -16.02 12.84
CA LEU A 326 12.77 -16.93 12.98
C LEU A 326 12.94 -17.45 14.42
N ARG A 327 12.76 -16.58 15.41
CA ARG A 327 12.74 -16.97 16.83
C ARG A 327 11.68 -18.05 17.09
N ARG A 328 10.48 -17.90 16.52
CA ARG A 328 9.41 -18.90 16.64
C ARG A 328 9.76 -20.22 15.95
N VAL A 329 10.44 -20.18 14.79
CA VAL A 329 10.97 -21.39 14.14
C VAL A 329 11.94 -22.14 15.06
N GLY A 330 12.83 -21.41 15.73
CA GLY A 330 13.76 -21.96 16.72
C GLY A 330 13.05 -22.59 17.92
N GLU A 331 12.07 -21.92 18.50
CA GLU A 331 11.26 -22.46 19.62
C GLU A 331 10.44 -23.68 19.22
N ALA A 332 9.99 -23.73 17.98
CA ALA A 332 9.21 -24.83 17.45
C ALA A 332 10.07 -26.09 17.22
N SER A 333 11.40 -25.98 17.18
CA SER A 333 12.32 -27.11 16.96
C SER A 333 12.14 -28.31 17.90
N GLY A 334 11.68 -28.07 19.13
CA GLY A 334 11.39 -29.14 20.10
C GLY A 334 10.07 -29.88 19.89
N TRP A 335 9.26 -29.49 18.91
CA TRP A 335 7.89 -30.01 18.73
C TRP A 335 7.82 -31.20 17.78
N TRP A 336 8.88 -31.48 17.02
CA TRP A 336 8.91 -32.57 16.04
C TRP A 336 10.04 -33.55 16.34
N GLU A 337 9.90 -34.78 15.83
CA GLU A 337 10.90 -35.83 16.02
C GLU A 337 12.25 -35.43 15.43
N GLU A 338 13.30 -35.58 16.24
CA GLU A 338 14.67 -35.33 15.85
C GLU A 338 15.08 -36.29 14.72
N GLY A 339 15.67 -35.74 13.65
CA GLY A 339 16.02 -36.52 12.46
C GLY A 339 14.87 -36.76 11.47
N SER A 340 13.66 -36.25 11.74
CA SER A 340 12.58 -36.24 10.74
C SER A 340 12.93 -35.37 9.53
N GLU A 341 12.33 -35.66 8.38
CA GLU A 341 12.52 -34.87 7.15
C GLU A 341 12.15 -33.40 7.36
N PHE A 342 11.03 -33.15 8.08
CA PHE A 342 10.63 -31.81 8.51
C PHE A 342 11.72 -31.10 9.32
N SER A 343 12.25 -31.76 10.36
CA SER A 343 13.30 -31.18 11.20
C SER A 343 14.54 -30.81 10.39
N GLY A 344 14.94 -31.67 9.46
CA GLY A 344 16.06 -31.40 8.56
C GLY A 344 15.79 -30.24 7.60
N SER A 345 14.58 -30.16 7.04
CA SER A 345 14.16 -29.07 6.15
C SER A 345 14.14 -27.72 6.87
N VAL A 346 13.45 -27.65 8.01
CA VAL A 346 13.33 -26.43 8.83
C VAL A 346 14.68 -26.01 9.40
N GLY A 347 15.54 -26.94 9.83
CA GLY A 347 16.87 -26.62 10.34
C GLY A 347 17.80 -26.00 9.29
N ARG A 348 17.78 -26.52 8.05
CA ARG A 348 18.53 -25.92 6.92
C ARG A 348 18.03 -24.52 6.60
N PHE A 349 16.71 -24.33 6.57
CA PHE A 349 16.12 -23.01 6.39
C PHE A 349 16.54 -22.06 7.50
N ALA A 350 16.42 -22.47 8.78
CA ALA A 350 16.70 -21.62 9.93
C ALA A 350 18.14 -21.11 9.91
N THR A 351 19.12 -21.97 9.65
CA THR A 351 20.53 -21.57 9.56
C THR A 351 20.76 -20.50 8.48
N ARG A 352 20.20 -20.69 7.28
CA ARG A 352 20.29 -19.71 6.19
C ARG A 352 19.56 -18.41 6.55
N ALA A 353 18.36 -18.52 7.11
CA ALA A 353 17.53 -17.38 7.45
C ALA A 353 18.14 -16.55 8.61
N GLU A 354 18.88 -17.17 9.52
CA GLU A 354 19.64 -16.48 10.58
C GLU A 354 20.73 -15.59 10.00
N GLU A 355 21.54 -16.13 9.08
CA GLU A 355 22.57 -15.36 8.37
C GLU A 355 21.94 -14.20 7.58
N GLU A 356 20.90 -14.50 6.80
CA GLU A 356 20.23 -13.50 5.96
C GLU A 356 19.49 -12.43 6.77
N THR A 357 18.86 -12.79 7.89
CA THR A 357 18.24 -11.80 8.78
C THR A 357 19.27 -10.89 9.42
N ALA A 358 20.43 -11.42 9.83
CA ALA A 358 21.52 -10.63 10.38
C ALA A 358 22.11 -9.64 9.35
N GLU A 359 22.22 -10.06 8.09
CA GLU A 359 22.59 -9.16 6.98
C GLU A 359 21.58 -8.03 6.81
N ILE A 360 20.27 -8.35 6.82
CA ILE A 360 19.19 -7.36 6.67
C ILE A 360 19.18 -6.36 7.85
N GLU A 361 19.40 -6.82 9.08
CA GLU A 361 19.51 -5.93 10.25
C GLU A 361 20.72 -4.98 10.13
N ALA A 362 21.85 -5.47 9.59
CA ALA A 362 23.02 -4.63 9.32
C ALA A 362 22.75 -3.61 8.21
N GLU A 363 22.06 -4.02 7.14
CA GLU A 363 21.61 -3.13 6.06
C GLU A 363 20.62 -2.07 6.55
N GLU A 364 19.67 -2.42 7.42
CA GLU A 364 18.74 -1.47 8.06
C GLU A 364 19.54 -0.42 8.83
N SER A 365 20.42 -0.86 9.74
CA SER A 365 21.23 0.06 10.54
C SER A 365 22.11 0.96 9.66
N GLY A 366 22.69 0.41 8.58
CA GLY A 366 23.50 1.16 7.63
C GLY A 366 22.68 2.19 6.84
N ALA A 367 21.54 1.80 6.31
CA ALA A 367 20.64 2.67 5.54
C ALA A 367 20.08 3.80 6.43
N MET A 368 19.60 3.47 7.63
CA MET A 368 19.09 4.48 8.57
C MET A 368 20.20 5.42 9.05
N GLY A 369 21.43 4.92 9.21
CA GLY A 369 22.62 5.73 9.46
C GLY A 369 22.92 6.71 8.32
N ALA A 370 22.87 6.24 7.07
CA ALA A 370 23.08 7.06 5.88
C ALA A 370 22.00 8.15 5.74
N VAL A 371 20.73 7.81 6.01
CA VAL A 371 19.62 8.77 6.03
C VAL A 371 19.86 9.85 7.09
N LYS A 372 20.31 9.46 8.28
CA LYS A 372 20.65 10.43 9.32
C LYS A 372 21.80 11.34 8.89
N GLU A 373 22.88 10.78 8.34
CA GLU A 373 24.04 11.54 7.87
C GLU A 373 23.65 12.52 6.77
N ILE A 374 22.84 12.11 5.79
CA ILE A 374 22.45 13.00 4.69
C ILE A 374 21.51 14.13 5.18
N THR A 375 20.64 13.86 6.15
CA THR A 375 19.82 14.91 6.78
C THR A 375 20.70 15.89 7.55
N GLU A 376 21.67 15.41 8.32
CA GLU A 376 22.65 16.25 9.02
C GLU A 376 23.51 17.06 8.04
N TYR A 377 23.86 16.50 6.89
CA TYR A 377 24.62 17.18 5.84
C TYR A 377 23.88 18.41 5.28
N PHE A 378 22.56 18.32 5.07
CA PHE A 378 21.77 19.44 4.52
C PHE A 378 21.15 20.38 5.57
N HIS A 379 20.86 19.89 6.77
CA HIS A 379 20.14 20.63 7.81
C HIS A 379 20.97 20.93 9.06
N GLY A 380 22.18 20.37 9.19
CA GLY A 380 23.01 20.51 10.38
C GLY A 380 22.32 19.95 11.62
N ASN A 381 22.47 20.63 12.76
CA ASN A 381 21.93 20.14 14.05
C ASN A 381 20.39 20.22 14.16
N SER A 382 19.66 20.77 13.17
CA SER A 382 18.20 20.83 13.25
C SER A 382 17.51 19.47 13.03
N VAL A 383 18.26 18.41 12.72
CA VAL A 383 17.74 17.03 12.64
C VAL A 383 17.07 16.59 13.94
N LEU A 384 17.53 17.09 15.10
CA LEU A 384 16.94 16.79 16.41
C LEU A 384 15.49 17.28 16.56
N GLU A 385 15.04 18.18 15.69
CA GLU A 385 13.67 18.71 15.68
C GLU A 385 12.73 17.94 14.73
N GLU A 386 13.26 17.07 13.87
CA GLU A 386 12.47 16.38 12.85
C GLU A 386 11.89 15.05 13.38
N ALA A 387 10.55 14.97 13.39
CA ALA A 387 9.84 13.79 13.88
C ALA A 387 9.84 12.60 12.90
N HIS A 388 10.19 12.83 11.62
CA HIS A 388 10.06 11.84 10.55
C HIS A 388 11.40 11.59 9.84
N PRO A 389 12.00 10.38 9.94
CA PRO A 389 13.33 10.08 9.40
C PRO A 389 13.49 10.34 7.91
N PHE A 390 12.43 10.19 7.11
CA PHE A 390 12.48 10.35 5.64
C PHE A 390 12.00 11.73 5.16
N ARG A 391 11.83 12.71 6.07
CA ARG A 391 11.31 14.04 5.74
C ARG A 391 12.14 14.75 4.66
N ILE A 392 13.46 14.57 4.68
CA ILE A 392 14.34 15.14 3.65
C ILE A 392 13.94 14.69 2.24
N PHE A 393 13.59 13.41 2.07
CA PHE A 393 13.19 12.87 0.77
C PHE A 393 11.83 13.43 0.34
N ASP A 394 10.88 13.62 1.26
CA ASP A 394 9.58 14.25 0.96
C ASP A 394 9.76 15.66 0.39
N VAL A 395 10.55 16.49 1.08
CA VAL A 395 10.78 17.89 0.69
C VAL A 395 11.42 17.95 -0.69
N VAL A 396 12.42 17.10 -0.96
CA VAL A 396 13.09 17.08 -2.25
C VAL A 396 12.19 16.52 -3.34
N ARG A 397 11.44 15.43 -3.11
CA ARG A 397 10.45 14.89 -4.05
C ARG A 397 9.44 15.98 -4.45
N ASP A 398 8.86 16.65 -3.47
CA ASP A 398 7.84 17.67 -3.70
C ASP A 398 8.42 18.85 -4.47
N PHE A 399 9.64 19.25 -4.14
CA PHE A 399 10.35 20.27 -4.90
C PHE A 399 10.62 19.85 -6.34
N LEU A 400 11.07 18.61 -6.59
CA LEU A 400 11.29 18.11 -7.95
C LEU A 400 10.00 18.12 -8.77
N ASN A 401 8.86 17.76 -8.17
CA ASN A 401 7.56 17.84 -8.85
C ASN A 401 7.15 19.29 -9.18
N VAL A 402 7.58 20.26 -8.38
CA VAL A 402 7.38 21.69 -8.66
C VAL A 402 8.36 22.16 -9.76
N LEU A 403 9.61 21.73 -9.70
CA LEU A 403 10.65 22.05 -10.68
C LEU A 403 10.28 21.52 -12.09
N ASP A 404 9.77 20.29 -12.18
CA ASP A 404 9.35 19.67 -13.43
C ASP A 404 8.31 20.56 -14.15
N ARG A 405 7.30 21.04 -13.41
CA ARG A 405 6.27 21.96 -13.94
C ARG A 405 6.87 23.28 -14.45
N VAL A 406 7.78 23.88 -13.69
CA VAL A 406 8.46 25.13 -14.13
C VAL A 406 9.32 24.90 -15.37
N CYS A 407 10.00 23.76 -15.47
CA CYS A 407 10.78 23.40 -16.65
C CYS A 407 9.90 23.18 -17.90
N GLU A 408 8.72 22.58 -17.75
CA GLU A 408 7.73 22.43 -18.82
C GLU A 408 7.18 23.79 -19.30
N GLU A 409 6.84 24.69 -18.38
CA GLU A 409 6.40 26.06 -18.70
C GLU A 409 7.49 26.84 -19.44
N PHE A 410 8.75 26.75 -18.95
CA PHE A 410 9.88 27.39 -19.59
C PHE A 410 10.16 26.83 -21.00
N GLY A 411 10.09 25.50 -21.16
CA GLY A 411 10.26 24.83 -22.45
C GLY A 411 9.20 25.24 -23.48
N SER A 412 7.95 25.35 -23.04
CA SER A 412 6.84 25.83 -23.88
C SER A 412 7.08 27.26 -24.36
N SER A 413 7.50 28.15 -23.45
CA SER A 413 7.80 29.55 -23.79
C SER A 413 8.96 29.73 -24.78
N LEU A 414 9.98 28.85 -24.72
CA LEU A 414 11.10 28.85 -25.66
C LEU A 414 10.68 28.42 -27.05
N ASN A 415 9.79 27.42 -27.15
CA ASN A 415 9.27 26.95 -28.42
C ASN A 415 8.38 28.02 -29.09
N ASP A 416 7.51 28.70 -28.32
CA ASP A 416 6.67 29.79 -28.83
C ASP A 416 7.50 30.97 -29.35
N ARG A 417 8.56 31.36 -28.65
CA ARG A 417 9.48 32.43 -29.11
C ARG A 417 10.28 32.03 -30.35
N SER A 418 10.60 30.74 -30.51
CA SER A 418 11.24 30.23 -31.72
C SER A 418 10.29 30.19 -32.93
N ALA A 419 8.98 30.00 -32.70
CA ALA A 419 7.94 30.06 -33.74
C ALA A 419 7.65 31.49 -34.22
N VAL A 420 7.78 32.49 -33.34
CA VAL A 420 7.61 33.92 -33.66
C VAL A 420 8.90 34.57 -34.23
N GLY A 421 10.02 33.85 -34.25
CA GLY A 421 11.35 34.33 -34.64
C GLY A 421 11.58 34.60 -36.14
N SER A 422 10.58 34.44 -37.03
CA SER A 422 10.68 34.81 -38.44
C SER A 422 9.80 36.01 -38.78
N THR A 423 10.09 37.16 -38.15
CA THR A 423 9.90 38.55 -38.63
C THR A 423 9.74 39.50 -37.45
N ARG A 424 10.84 40.13 -37.01
CA ARG A 424 10.88 41.54 -36.58
C ARG A 424 12.31 41.91 -36.23
N LYS A 425 12.98 42.56 -37.18
CA LYS A 425 14.15 43.40 -36.87
C LYS A 425 13.64 44.55 -36.00
N PHE A 426 14.10 44.63 -34.76
CA PHE A 426 13.88 45.80 -33.92
C PHE A 426 14.72 46.96 -34.49
N ALA A 427 14.04 47.98 -35.02
CA ALA A 427 14.65 49.28 -35.27
C ALA A 427 14.86 49.97 -33.93
N VAL A 428 16.12 50.33 -33.64
CA VAL A 428 16.49 51.19 -32.52
C VAL A 428 16.12 52.62 -32.91
N THR A 429 15.13 53.21 -32.24
CA THR A 429 14.88 54.66 -32.34
C THR A 429 15.69 55.35 -31.23
N VAL A 430 16.82 55.95 -31.62
CA VAL A 430 17.55 56.90 -30.78
C VAL A 430 16.80 58.23 -30.84
N ASN A 431 16.31 58.72 -29.69
CA ASN A 431 15.85 60.10 -29.57
C ASN A 431 16.98 60.94 -28.93
N PRO A 432 17.57 61.90 -29.65
CA PRO A 432 18.50 62.87 -29.10
C PRO A 432 17.69 64.04 -28.55
N THR A 433 17.80 64.33 -27.26
CA THR A 433 17.72 65.68 -26.67
C THR A 433 17.74 65.56 -25.15
N MET A 434 18.83 66.03 -24.57
CA MET A 434 18.91 66.83 -23.33
C MET A 434 20.39 66.89 -22.94
N LEU A 435 21.09 67.79 -23.63
CA LEU A 435 22.34 68.37 -23.16
C LEU A 435 22.06 69.87 -22.97
N ASP A 436 22.54 70.36 -21.83
CA ASP A 436 22.66 71.73 -21.35
C ASP A 436 21.42 72.45 -20.78
N ARG A 437 21.50 72.68 -19.46
CA ARG A 437 21.64 74.03 -18.89
C ARG A 437 22.29 73.99 -17.49
N VAL A 438 23.50 74.56 -17.45
CA VAL A 438 24.25 75.28 -16.39
C VAL A 438 24.11 74.82 -14.95
#